data_AF-A0A7Z9RX78-F1
#
_entry.id   AF-A0A7Z9RX78-F1
#
_cell.length_a   1.000
_cell.length_b   1.000
_cell.length_c   1.000
_cell.angle_alpha   90.00
_cell.angle_beta   90.00
_cell.angle_gamma   90.00
#
_symmetry.space_group_name_H-M   'P 1'
#
loop_
_entity.id
_entity.type
_entity.pdbx_description
1 polymer ?
#
loop_
_entity_poly.entity_id
_entity_poly.type
_entity_poly.pdbx_seq_one_letter_code
_entity_poly.pdbx_strand_id
1 'polypeptide(L)'
;MSRLLLMICVSFIIGVSGCNNKKFTLSPPPTEAEFSTGAFSVPFPSDLFITYAALNEMALEVAGAPGAMVTNTPIIPSATDAADTGDVLVAQGFLDGFSTTMPMQVDFTHNIDPTSVLGGETVRVFEVAISPPSDSFNAVGVPIALPVSIIRELQADSDYAVSLTRSVQYQIMVKPKVPWRASDNVSLGGLSRGILVAVTSGVLDFRGNPVIRSDQFDRMANGIPENTGNAATDGFANAIGAVVSQSLQLLAGQGMDPNSVVVTNSFTCQSVTDVLDGAVATTMAGGPAAVTTALPVPGLSNVHDFLLNVAGVDIGNNYSATLAQGTITLPTFYPGDSSGPAGWVTAVTGYWQNGSVVYQNTTDPPNNAFPTRYNPSVIQVGSHEVPVLIMTPNEPGPWPVVIFQHGITRSRFDATAFTSIFCNAGFAVISMDAPLHGTELINPYYAGGSGSLPGEERTLAIDLIDNDTGEPGSDGIIDPSGEYFLNFPSLISSRAVWMQAVCDLALLTISIPGWDQNGDGDTTNDFTDEIHYVGHSLGGLIGSTFLSAMPEGYISSAELNVTGGGIAKMLENSPIYNPRLLNFFAGEGLVQGSTRAEQAISVISAVADGIDPVNHIRRAAQKVPIHMGIV
;
A
#
# COMPACT_ATOMS: atom_id res chain seq x y z
N MET A 1 36.81 -8.03 -7.23
CA MET A 1 37.00 -9.38 -6.65
C MET A 1 36.71 -9.33 -5.16
N SER A 2 35.46 -9.61 -4.74
CA SER A 2 35.09 -10.09 -3.38
C SER A 2 33.56 -10.24 -3.18
N ARG A 3 32.70 -9.72 -4.07
CA ARG A 3 31.23 -9.84 -3.93
C ARG A 3 30.63 -11.16 -4.42
N LEU A 4 31.31 -11.85 -5.36
CA LEU A 4 30.87 -13.16 -5.86
C LEU A 4 31.26 -14.31 -4.93
N LEU A 5 32.28 -14.16 -4.09
CA LEU A 5 32.79 -15.27 -3.27
C LEU A 5 31.95 -15.53 -2.02
N LEU A 6 31.33 -14.52 -1.40
CA LEU A 6 30.49 -14.72 -0.21
C LEU A 6 29.12 -15.32 -0.57
N MET A 7 28.55 -14.87 -1.69
CA MET A 7 27.30 -15.39 -2.26
C MET A 7 27.47 -16.82 -2.80
N ILE A 8 28.65 -17.15 -3.35
CA ILE A 8 28.99 -18.55 -3.69
C ILE A 8 29.29 -19.37 -2.42
N CYS A 9 29.97 -18.83 -1.40
CA CYS A 9 30.29 -19.60 -0.19
C CYS A 9 29.06 -19.96 0.66
N VAL A 10 28.01 -19.15 0.70
CA VAL A 10 26.76 -19.51 1.41
C VAL A 10 25.95 -20.51 0.58
N SER A 11 25.80 -20.30 -0.72
CA SER A 11 25.07 -21.23 -1.61
C SER A 11 25.76 -22.58 -1.80
N PHE A 12 27.10 -22.64 -1.76
CA PHE A 12 27.85 -23.91 -1.88
C PHE A 12 27.95 -24.70 -0.56
N ILE A 13 27.79 -24.07 0.61
CA ILE A 13 27.95 -24.77 1.89
C ILE A 13 26.60 -25.31 2.41
N ILE A 14 25.47 -24.66 2.09
CA ILE A 14 24.13 -25.18 2.45
C ILE A 14 23.76 -26.42 1.61
N GLY A 15 24.33 -26.56 0.41
CA GLY A 15 24.17 -27.76 -0.44
C GLY A 15 24.92 -29.02 0.03
N VAL A 16 25.72 -28.97 1.11
CA VAL A 16 26.62 -30.07 1.53
C VAL A 16 26.20 -30.69 2.87
N SER A 17 24.92 -30.63 3.22
CA SER A 17 24.33 -31.64 4.11
C SER A 17 23.25 -32.39 3.33
N GLY A 18 23.73 -33.38 2.57
CA GLY A 18 23.03 -34.02 1.47
C GLY A 18 21.66 -34.59 1.81
N CYS A 19 20.84 -34.69 0.75
CA CYS A 19 19.65 -35.52 0.71
C CYS A 19 19.97 -36.88 1.35
N ASN A 20 19.19 -37.30 2.34
CA ASN A 20 19.36 -38.63 2.89
C ASN A 20 18.74 -39.62 1.90
N ASN A 21 19.52 -40.00 0.89
CA ASN A 21 19.07 -40.86 -0.22
C ASN A 21 18.56 -42.25 0.23
N LYS A 22 18.62 -42.57 1.53
CA LYS A 22 18.03 -43.78 2.11
C LYS A 22 16.49 -43.76 2.17
N LYS A 23 15.84 -42.59 2.05
CA LYS A 23 14.36 -42.51 1.95
C LYS A 23 13.83 -42.81 0.54
N PHE A 24 14.65 -42.68 -0.51
CA PHE A 24 14.25 -42.89 -1.91
C PHE A 24 14.38 -44.36 -2.37
N THR A 25 13.76 -45.29 -1.64
CA THR A 25 13.65 -46.71 -2.08
C THR A 25 12.44 -46.95 -2.99
N LEU A 26 11.58 -45.96 -3.15
CA LEU A 26 10.39 -46.00 -4.00
C LEU A 26 10.71 -45.38 -5.37
N SER A 27 10.34 -46.10 -6.43
CA SER A 27 10.35 -45.60 -7.80
C SER A 27 8.90 -45.52 -8.30
N PRO A 28 8.39 -44.33 -8.66
CA PRO A 28 9.06 -43.02 -8.61
C PRO A 28 9.15 -42.45 -7.18
N PRO A 29 9.99 -41.43 -6.95
CA PRO A 29 10.11 -40.79 -5.64
C PRO A 29 8.76 -40.25 -5.12
N PRO A 30 8.60 -40.16 -3.79
CA PRO A 30 7.40 -39.58 -3.17
C PRO A 30 7.26 -38.10 -3.53
N THR A 31 6.03 -37.59 -3.44
CA THR A 31 5.75 -36.16 -3.62
C THR A 31 6.02 -35.42 -2.31
N GLU A 32 6.91 -34.44 -2.37
CA GLU A 32 7.32 -33.64 -1.21
C GLU A 32 6.71 -32.24 -1.28
N ALA A 33 6.31 -31.69 -0.15
CA ALA A 33 6.06 -30.25 -0.04
C ALA A 33 7.40 -29.50 -0.05
N GLU A 34 7.56 -28.54 -0.95
CA GLU A 34 8.82 -27.82 -1.11
C GLU A 34 9.10 -26.92 0.10
N PHE A 35 10.27 -27.14 0.69
CA PHE A 35 10.84 -26.31 1.74
C PHE A 35 12.37 -26.47 1.69
N SER A 36 13.02 -25.48 1.09
CA SER A 36 14.46 -25.40 0.85
C SER A 36 14.95 -23.97 1.06
N THR A 37 15.50 -23.66 2.23
CA THR A 37 15.99 -22.30 2.52
C THR A 37 17.28 -21.96 1.76
N GLY A 38 18.09 -22.97 1.41
CA GLY A 38 19.30 -22.76 0.60
C GLY A 38 19.01 -22.50 -0.88
N ALA A 39 17.89 -23.02 -1.39
CA ALA A 39 17.43 -22.75 -2.76
C ALA A 39 16.42 -21.59 -2.83
N PHE A 40 16.10 -20.97 -1.68
CA PHE A 40 14.99 -20.02 -1.52
C PHE A 40 13.64 -20.54 -2.07
N SER A 41 13.45 -21.87 -2.05
CA SER A 41 12.17 -22.50 -2.38
C SER A 41 11.44 -22.85 -1.09
N VAL A 42 10.78 -21.86 -0.51
CA VAL A 42 9.87 -22.01 0.63
C VAL A 42 8.50 -21.47 0.23
N PRO A 43 7.41 -21.88 0.91
CA PRO A 43 6.11 -21.28 0.67
C PRO A 43 6.17 -19.76 0.74
N PHE A 44 5.49 -19.06 -0.17
CA PHE A 44 5.51 -17.59 -0.27
C PHE A 44 4.11 -17.02 -0.03
N PRO A 45 3.94 -15.91 0.69
CA PRO A 45 4.95 -15.11 1.39
C PRO A 45 5.48 -15.78 2.66
N SER A 46 6.67 -15.41 3.17
CA SER A 46 7.24 -16.03 4.38
C SER A 46 8.13 -15.09 5.19
N ASP A 47 7.93 -15.08 6.51
CA ASP A 47 8.79 -14.32 7.44
C ASP A 47 10.23 -14.87 7.54
N LEU A 48 10.51 -16.03 6.94
CA LEU A 48 11.88 -16.50 6.77
C LEU A 48 12.73 -15.53 5.92
N PHE A 49 12.11 -14.84 4.95
CA PHE A 49 12.78 -13.81 4.16
C PHE A 49 13.08 -12.55 4.99
N ILE A 50 12.13 -12.11 5.83
CA ILE A 50 12.34 -11.00 6.78
C ILE A 50 13.45 -11.35 7.77
N THR A 51 13.44 -12.57 8.29
CA THR A 51 14.47 -13.07 9.20
C THR A 51 15.85 -13.02 8.56
N TYR A 52 15.97 -13.43 7.28
CA TYR A 52 17.21 -13.34 6.54
C TYR A 52 17.67 -11.89 6.34
N ALA A 53 16.75 -10.99 5.94
CA ALA A 53 17.02 -9.57 5.74
C ALA A 53 17.53 -8.90 7.03
N ALA A 54 16.79 -9.05 8.12
CA ALA A 54 17.15 -8.46 9.41
C ALA A 54 18.51 -8.98 9.94
N LEU A 55 18.84 -10.27 9.75
CA LEU A 55 20.15 -10.79 10.11
C LEU A 55 21.29 -10.10 9.33
N ASN A 56 21.08 -9.76 8.06
CA ASN A 56 22.05 -9.03 7.26
C ASN A 56 22.15 -7.56 7.68
N GLU A 57 21.02 -6.89 7.95
CA GLU A 57 20.99 -5.51 8.46
C GLU A 57 21.72 -5.38 9.80
N MET A 58 21.47 -6.30 10.74
CA MET A 58 22.18 -6.35 12.03
C MET A 58 23.67 -6.59 11.85
N ALA A 59 24.08 -7.44 10.91
CA ALA A 59 25.50 -7.65 10.63
C ALA A 59 26.19 -6.36 10.13
N LEU A 60 25.47 -5.54 9.36
CA LEU A 60 25.94 -4.22 8.93
C LEU A 60 26.01 -3.22 10.09
N GLU A 61 25.00 -3.22 10.97
CA GLU A 61 24.98 -2.40 12.18
C GLU A 61 26.15 -2.71 13.11
N VAL A 62 26.36 -4.00 13.41
CA VAL A 62 27.50 -4.48 14.22
C VAL A 62 28.85 -4.12 13.57
N ALA A 63 28.90 -4.10 12.24
CA ALA A 63 30.09 -3.66 11.48
C ALA A 63 30.30 -2.13 11.51
N GLY A 64 29.41 -1.36 12.14
CA GLY A 64 29.49 0.09 12.24
C GLY A 64 29.17 0.81 10.93
N ALA A 65 28.33 0.22 10.08
CA ALA A 65 27.87 0.88 8.86
C ALA A 65 27.11 2.18 9.22
N PRO A 66 27.50 3.35 8.68
CA PRO A 66 26.89 4.63 9.06
C PRO A 66 25.40 4.68 8.75
N GLY A 67 24.54 4.77 9.77
CA GLY A 67 23.09 4.83 9.63
C GLY A 67 22.37 3.46 9.63
N ALA A 68 23.10 2.36 9.83
CA ALA A 68 22.51 1.02 9.89
C ALA A 68 21.54 0.87 11.07
N MET A 69 20.30 0.47 10.73
CA MET A 69 19.25 0.11 11.68
C MET A 69 18.46 -1.07 11.09
N VAL A 70 17.83 -1.88 11.95
CA VAL A 70 16.97 -2.99 11.53
C VAL A 70 15.61 -2.42 11.11
N THR A 71 15.19 -2.69 9.87
CA THR A 71 14.01 -2.05 9.26
C THR A 71 12.79 -2.95 9.18
N ASN A 72 12.98 -4.25 9.39
CA ASN A 72 11.92 -5.28 9.43
C ASN A 72 11.19 -5.49 8.11
N THR A 73 11.87 -5.23 6.99
CA THR A 73 11.26 -5.28 5.68
C THR A 73 11.52 -6.62 4.99
N PRO A 74 10.59 -7.08 4.12
CA PRO A 74 10.79 -8.28 3.33
C PRO A 74 11.76 -7.98 2.18
N ILE A 75 13.06 -7.84 2.46
CA ILE A 75 14.07 -7.62 1.42
C ILE A 75 14.29 -8.91 0.62
N ILE A 76 14.14 -8.84 -0.69
CA ILE A 76 14.52 -9.90 -1.62
C ILE A 76 15.91 -9.54 -2.18
N PRO A 77 16.97 -10.31 -1.89
CA PRO A 77 18.34 -9.96 -2.25
C PRO A 77 18.61 -10.27 -3.73
N SER A 78 18.10 -9.44 -4.64
CA SER A 78 18.45 -9.51 -6.06
C SER A 78 18.22 -8.22 -6.87
N ALA A 79 17.88 -7.09 -6.24
CA ALA A 79 17.74 -5.83 -6.96
C ALA A 79 19.09 -5.42 -7.60
N THR A 80 19.05 -5.04 -8.88
CA THR A 80 20.26 -4.69 -9.65
C THR A 80 20.71 -3.26 -9.36
N ASP A 81 19.75 -2.38 -9.03
CA ASP A 81 19.95 -1.02 -8.56
C ASP A 81 19.07 -0.80 -7.32
N ALA A 82 19.70 -0.56 -6.17
CA ALA A 82 18.98 -0.34 -4.91
C ALA A 82 18.17 0.96 -4.91
N ALA A 83 18.50 1.95 -5.75
CA ALA A 83 17.82 3.24 -5.79
C ALA A 83 16.55 3.26 -6.66
N ASP A 84 16.35 2.21 -7.48
CA ASP A 84 15.20 2.11 -8.38
C ASP A 84 13.93 1.70 -7.63
N THR A 85 13.15 2.70 -7.20
CA THR A 85 11.86 2.46 -6.53
C THR A 85 10.74 1.95 -7.44
N GLY A 86 10.99 1.87 -8.76
CA GLY A 86 10.13 1.20 -9.74
C GLY A 86 10.34 -0.31 -9.78
N ASP A 87 11.51 -0.80 -9.38
CA ASP A 87 11.77 -2.23 -9.19
C ASP A 87 10.87 -2.75 -8.06
N VAL A 88 10.00 -3.70 -8.39
CA VAL A 88 9.05 -4.31 -7.47
C VAL A 88 9.74 -4.92 -6.24
N LEU A 89 10.95 -5.48 -6.39
CA LEU A 89 11.70 -6.07 -5.29
C LEU A 89 12.24 -5.00 -4.34
N VAL A 90 12.67 -3.86 -4.88
CA VAL A 90 13.09 -2.70 -4.08
C VAL A 90 11.90 -2.11 -3.34
N ALA A 91 10.76 -1.94 -4.04
CA ALA A 91 9.52 -1.41 -3.47
C ALA A 91 8.98 -2.27 -2.31
N GLN A 92 9.11 -3.60 -2.41
CA GLN A 92 8.75 -4.52 -1.33
C GLN A 92 9.61 -4.32 -0.07
N GLY A 93 10.87 -3.89 -0.23
CA GLY A 93 11.77 -3.54 0.87
C GLY A 93 11.38 -2.27 1.65
N PHE A 94 10.29 -1.58 1.30
CA PHE A 94 9.73 -0.47 2.08
C PHE A 94 8.54 -0.87 2.96
N LEU A 95 8.11 -2.14 2.91
CA LEU A 95 6.92 -2.62 3.62
C LEU A 95 7.29 -3.21 4.98
N ASP A 96 6.39 -3.13 5.95
CA ASP A 96 6.58 -3.63 7.33
C ASP A 96 5.91 -4.99 7.59
N GLY A 97 5.62 -5.70 6.51
CA GLY A 97 5.03 -7.02 6.46
C GLY A 97 4.59 -7.36 5.05
N PHE A 98 3.96 -8.51 4.89
CA PHE A 98 3.43 -8.98 3.62
C PHE A 98 2.01 -8.50 3.37
N SER A 99 1.60 -8.62 2.11
CA SER A 99 0.29 -8.18 1.66
C SER A 99 -0.87 -8.81 2.43
N THR A 100 -1.87 -8.01 2.70
CA THR A 100 -3.16 -8.40 3.27
C THR A 100 -4.11 -8.99 2.23
N THR A 101 -3.85 -8.77 0.95
CA THR A 101 -4.75 -9.16 -0.16
C THR A 101 -4.15 -10.25 -1.05
N MET A 102 -2.85 -10.48 -0.99
CA MET A 102 -2.15 -11.47 -1.80
C MET A 102 -2.42 -12.91 -1.33
N PRO A 103 -2.56 -13.87 -2.26
CA PRO A 103 -2.61 -15.28 -1.92
C PRO A 103 -1.24 -15.80 -1.44
N MET A 104 -1.28 -16.84 -0.61
CA MET A 104 -0.12 -17.66 -0.30
C MET A 104 -0.01 -18.84 -1.29
N GLN A 105 1.21 -19.29 -1.55
CA GLN A 105 1.55 -20.39 -2.44
C GLN A 105 2.44 -21.44 -1.73
N VAL A 106 2.19 -22.71 -2.00
CA VAL A 106 3.01 -23.86 -1.56
C VAL A 106 3.27 -24.73 -2.77
N ASP A 107 4.54 -24.93 -3.10
CA ASP A 107 4.97 -25.81 -4.19
C ASP A 107 5.19 -27.25 -3.72
N PHE A 108 5.03 -28.18 -4.65
CA PHE A 108 5.27 -29.61 -4.47
C PHE A 108 6.13 -30.14 -5.62
N THR A 109 6.92 -31.17 -5.33
CA THR A 109 7.85 -31.73 -6.34
C THR A 109 7.15 -32.43 -7.51
N HIS A 110 5.86 -32.74 -7.36
CA HIS A 110 5.03 -33.39 -8.39
C HIS A 110 3.57 -32.93 -8.25
N ASN A 111 2.77 -33.24 -9.28
CA ASN A 111 1.34 -32.95 -9.27
C ASN A 111 0.61 -33.57 -8.06
N ILE A 112 -0.40 -32.85 -7.60
CA ILE A 112 -1.25 -33.25 -6.48
C ILE A 112 -2.69 -33.48 -6.94
N ASP A 113 -3.40 -34.36 -6.23
CA ASP A 113 -4.81 -34.63 -6.47
C ASP A 113 -5.65 -33.42 -6.00
N PRO A 114 -6.30 -32.67 -6.90
CA PRO A 114 -7.07 -31.50 -6.53
C PRO A 114 -8.21 -31.80 -5.54
N THR A 115 -8.74 -33.03 -5.53
CA THR A 115 -9.85 -33.42 -4.66
C THR A 115 -9.41 -33.62 -3.20
N SER A 116 -8.11 -33.76 -2.96
CA SER A 116 -7.52 -33.88 -1.63
C SER A 116 -7.13 -32.53 -1.01
N VAL A 117 -7.24 -31.43 -1.76
CA VAL A 117 -6.91 -30.08 -1.31
C VAL A 117 -8.16 -29.41 -0.76
N LEU A 118 -8.38 -29.56 0.54
CA LEU A 118 -9.60 -29.17 1.23
C LEU A 118 -9.28 -28.15 2.34
N GLY A 119 -9.84 -26.95 2.21
CA GLY A 119 -9.74 -25.91 3.24
C GLY A 119 -10.45 -26.34 4.54
N GLY A 120 -9.82 -26.12 5.69
CA GLY A 120 -10.36 -26.52 7.00
C GLY A 120 -10.11 -27.98 7.36
N GLU A 121 -9.61 -28.78 6.42
CA GLU A 121 -9.29 -30.19 6.63
C GLU A 121 -7.81 -30.46 6.36
N THR A 122 -7.41 -30.52 5.09
CA THR A 122 -6.04 -30.86 4.69
C THR A 122 -5.14 -29.62 4.57
N VAL A 123 -5.73 -28.44 4.39
CA VAL A 123 -5.08 -27.12 4.40
C VAL A 123 -5.78 -26.22 5.43
N ARG A 124 -5.09 -25.98 6.55
CA ARG A 124 -5.59 -25.25 7.71
C ARG A 124 -4.92 -23.88 7.79
N VAL A 125 -5.68 -22.83 8.11
CA VAL A 125 -5.18 -21.45 8.14
C VAL A 125 -5.55 -20.79 9.46
N PHE A 126 -4.58 -20.14 10.09
CA PHE A 126 -4.73 -19.53 11.40
C PHE A 126 -4.30 -18.06 11.37
N GLU A 127 -5.06 -17.22 12.05
CA GLU A 127 -4.61 -15.89 12.43
C GLU A 127 -3.70 -16.05 13.66
N VAL A 128 -2.49 -15.51 13.60
CA VAL A 128 -1.46 -15.67 14.64
C VAL A 128 -0.91 -14.33 15.08
N ALA A 129 -0.47 -14.28 16.34
CA ALA A 129 0.42 -13.22 16.81
C ALA A 129 1.87 -13.67 16.57
N ILE A 130 2.69 -12.77 16.02
CA ILE A 130 4.08 -13.00 15.68
C ILE A 130 4.92 -11.99 16.46
N SER A 131 5.97 -12.47 17.14
CA SER A 131 6.96 -11.59 17.76
C SER A 131 7.59 -10.74 16.66
N PRO A 132 7.56 -9.40 16.75
CA PRO A 132 8.18 -8.57 15.75
C PRO A 132 9.70 -8.76 15.83
N PRO A 133 10.40 -8.55 14.72
CA PRO A 133 11.81 -8.23 14.78
C PRO A 133 11.98 -6.97 15.63
N SER A 134 12.92 -6.94 16.58
CA SER A 134 13.18 -5.77 17.42
C SER A 134 14.64 -5.69 17.83
N ASP A 135 15.08 -4.49 18.20
CA ASP A 135 16.43 -4.20 18.72
C ASP A 135 16.82 -5.06 19.94
N SER A 136 15.85 -5.67 20.62
CA SER A 136 16.08 -6.59 21.74
C SER A 136 16.62 -7.97 21.30
N PHE A 137 16.58 -8.29 20.01
CA PHE A 137 17.13 -9.53 19.44
C PHE A 137 18.61 -9.40 19.03
N ASN A 138 19.42 -8.87 19.95
CA ASN A 138 20.87 -8.65 19.79
C ASN A 138 21.74 -9.93 19.80
N ALA A 139 21.21 -11.10 19.44
CA ALA A 139 21.93 -12.36 19.50
C ALA A 139 21.78 -13.20 18.22
N VAL A 140 22.93 -13.62 17.68
CA VAL A 140 23.01 -14.60 16.58
C VAL A 140 22.30 -15.89 17.00
N GLY A 141 21.29 -16.31 16.25
CA GLY A 141 20.55 -17.56 16.47
C GLY A 141 19.19 -17.45 17.18
N VAL A 142 18.68 -16.23 17.40
CA VAL A 142 17.31 -16.02 17.91
C VAL A 142 16.36 -15.74 16.73
N PRO A 143 15.16 -16.36 16.68
CA PRO A 143 14.18 -16.10 15.62
C PRO A 143 13.70 -14.66 15.66
N ILE A 144 13.74 -14.00 14.52
CA ILE A 144 13.44 -12.57 14.41
C ILE A 144 11.93 -12.34 14.17
N ALA A 145 11.22 -13.33 13.60
CA ALA A 145 9.76 -13.33 13.47
C ALA A 145 9.20 -14.70 13.88
N LEU A 146 8.79 -14.83 15.14
CA LEU A 146 8.35 -16.09 15.73
C LEU A 146 6.84 -16.09 15.99
N PRO A 147 6.06 -17.03 15.45
CA PRO A 147 4.67 -17.20 15.86
C PRO A 147 4.58 -17.52 17.36
N VAL A 148 3.95 -16.66 18.16
CA VAL A 148 3.89 -16.82 19.62
C VAL A 148 2.55 -17.36 20.11
N SER A 149 1.47 -17.11 19.38
CA SER A 149 0.14 -17.65 19.72
C SER A 149 -0.79 -17.69 18.52
N ILE A 150 -1.76 -18.61 18.56
CA ILE A 150 -2.89 -18.64 17.63
C ILE A 150 -4.02 -17.80 18.23
N ILE A 151 -4.50 -16.82 17.45
CA ILE A 151 -5.62 -15.95 17.81
C ILE A 151 -6.94 -16.67 17.51
N ARG A 152 -7.04 -17.21 16.30
CA ARG A 152 -8.17 -18.02 15.86
C ARG A 152 -7.80 -18.83 14.61
N GLU A 153 -8.57 -19.87 14.37
CA GLU A 153 -8.60 -20.53 13.08
C GLU A 153 -9.51 -19.78 12.10
N LEU A 154 -9.01 -19.57 10.88
CA LEU A 154 -9.79 -19.01 9.79
C LEU A 154 -10.72 -20.07 9.20
N GLN A 155 -11.90 -19.64 8.78
CA GLN A 155 -12.91 -20.54 8.23
C GLN A 155 -12.79 -20.62 6.70
N ALA A 156 -12.70 -21.84 6.18
CA ALA A 156 -12.70 -22.08 4.74
C ALA A 156 -14.01 -21.59 4.10
N ASP A 157 -13.93 -21.12 2.87
CA ASP A 157 -14.99 -20.51 2.07
C ASP A 157 -15.62 -19.22 2.60
N SER A 158 -15.34 -18.79 3.83
CA SER A 158 -15.70 -17.46 4.32
C SER A 158 -14.50 -16.52 4.43
N ASP A 159 -13.42 -16.95 5.10
CA ASP A 159 -12.21 -16.14 5.29
C ASP A 159 -11.22 -16.35 4.14
N TYR A 160 -11.11 -17.59 3.66
CA TYR A 160 -10.16 -17.96 2.60
C TYR A 160 -10.71 -19.07 1.69
N ALA A 161 -10.11 -19.22 0.53
CA ALA A 161 -10.31 -20.36 -0.37
C ALA A 161 -8.98 -21.05 -0.65
N VAL A 162 -9.03 -22.35 -0.91
CA VAL A 162 -7.86 -23.13 -1.32
C VAL A 162 -8.13 -23.72 -2.70
N SER A 163 -7.14 -23.65 -3.58
CA SER A 163 -7.21 -24.23 -4.91
C SER A 163 -5.82 -24.57 -5.42
N LEU A 164 -5.73 -25.40 -6.46
CA LEU A 164 -4.52 -25.47 -7.25
C LEU A 164 -4.38 -24.25 -8.16
N THR A 165 -3.15 -23.81 -8.40
CA THR A 165 -2.88 -22.77 -9.38
C THR A 165 -3.31 -23.24 -10.78
N ARG A 166 -3.98 -22.40 -11.56
CA ARG A 166 -4.53 -22.81 -12.88
C ARG A 166 -3.46 -23.23 -13.88
N SER A 167 -2.25 -22.68 -13.76
CA SER A 167 -1.15 -22.91 -14.69
C SER A 167 -0.35 -24.17 -14.38
N VAL A 168 -0.43 -24.72 -13.16
CA VAL A 168 0.39 -25.85 -12.69
C VAL A 168 -0.38 -26.72 -11.69
N GLN A 169 -0.22 -28.04 -11.78
CA GLN A 169 -0.94 -28.98 -10.91
C GLN A 169 -0.19 -29.38 -9.64
N TYR A 170 0.91 -28.70 -9.32
CA TYR A 170 1.79 -29.01 -8.19
C TYR A 170 1.92 -27.83 -7.20
N GLN A 171 1.08 -26.81 -7.32
CA GLN A 171 1.10 -25.64 -6.43
C GLN A 171 -0.27 -25.46 -5.79
N ILE A 172 -0.32 -25.44 -4.45
CA ILE A 172 -1.50 -25.03 -3.67
C ILE A 172 -1.46 -23.52 -3.51
N MET A 173 -2.59 -22.88 -3.76
CA MET A 173 -2.84 -21.47 -3.50
C MET A 173 -3.88 -21.33 -2.38
N VAL A 174 -3.55 -20.53 -1.37
CA VAL A 174 -4.45 -20.12 -0.29
C VAL A 174 -4.78 -18.64 -0.49
N LYS A 175 -6.00 -18.35 -0.92
CA LYS A 175 -6.42 -16.99 -1.30
C LYS A 175 -7.34 -16.39 -0.22
N PRO A 176 -7.07 -15.17 0.28
CA PRO A 176 -8.03 -14.46 1.13
C PRO A 176 -9.32 -14.16 0.36
N LYS A 177 -10.47 -14.39 1.00
CA LYS A 177 -11.78 -13.92 0.50
C LYS A 177 -12.15 -12.57 1.10
N VAL A 178 -11.55 -12.27 2.24
CA VAL A 178 -11.53 -10.98 2.92
C VAL A 178 -10.06 -10.67 3.20
N PRO A 179 -9.59 -9.42 3.09
CA PRO A 179 -8.19 -9.13 3.41
C PRO A 179 -7.78 -9.73 4.75
N TRP A 180 -6.59 -10.32 4.79
CA TRP A 180 -5.96 -10.75 6.02
C TRP A 180 -5.92 -9.59 7.00
N ARG A 181 -6.05 -9.88 8.29
CA ARG A 181 -6.06 -8.81 9.28
C ARG A 181 -4.67 -8.15 9.33
N ALA A 182 -4.61 -6.88 8.94
CA ALA A 182 -3.40 -6.08 8.98
C ALA A 182 -2.79 -6.04 10.40
N SER A 183 -1.47 -5.90 10.47
CA SER A 183 -0.80 -5.60 11.74
C SER A 183 -1.16 -4.20 12.22
N ASP A 184 -1.16 -4.01 13.54
CA ASP A 184 -1.35 -2.72 14.17
C ASP A 184 -0.60 -2.66 15.51
N ASN A 185 -0.23 -1.47 15.98
CA ASN A 185 0.58 -1.33 17.20
C ASN A 185 -0.21 -1.48 18.51
N VAL A 186 -1.54 -1.51 18.44
CA VAL A 186 -2.41 -1.32 19.61
C VAL A 186 -2.97 -2.66 20.10
N SER A 187 -3.44 -3.50 19.18
CA SER A 187 -4.34 -4.60 19.46
C SER A 187 -3.65 -5.84 20.04
N LEU A 188 -2.34 -5.99 19.84
CA LEU A 188 -1.55 -7.11 20.37
C LEU A 188 -0.33 -6.66 21.19
N GLY A 189 -0.36 -5.45 21.75
CA GLY A 189 0.70 -4.96 22.65
C GLY A 189 2.09 -4.94 22.01
N GLY A 190 2.18 -4.51 20.75
CA GLY A 190 3.42 -4.46 19.98
C GLY A 190 3.73 -5.74 19.18
N LEU A 191 3.02 -6.85 19.38
CA LEU A 191 3.15 -8.01 18.50
C LEU A 191 2.58 -7.74 17.11
N SER A 192 3.11 -8.42 16.10
CA SER A 192 2.60 -8.37 14.73
C SER A 192 1.46 -9.36 14.53
N ARG A 193 0.48 -9.01 13.68
CA ARG A 193 -0.53 -9.95 13.21
C ARG A 193 0.00 -10.65 11.97
N GLY A 194 -0.29 -11.94 11.85
CA GLY A 194 0.12 -12.72 10.70
C GLY A 194 -0.78 -13.90 10.44
N ILE A 195 -0.43 -14.65 9.42
CA ILE A 195 -1.10 -15.87 9.01
C ILE A 195 -0.14 -17.04 9.17
N LEU A 196 -0.63 -18.13 9.74
CA LEU A 196 0.03 -19.44 9.75
C LEU A 196 -0.81 -20.41 8.92
N VAL A 197 -0.21 -20.99 7.89
CA VAL A 197 -0.82 -22.05 7.08
C VAL A 197 -0.13 -23.36 7.36
N ALA A 198 -0.92 -24.42 7.54
CA ALA A 198 -0.45 -25.78 7.71
C ALA A 198 -1.05 -26.66 6.60
N VAL A 199 -0.18 -27.37 5.89
CA VAL A 199 -0.59 -28.42 4.95
C VAL A 199 -0.30 -29.77 5.58
N THR A 200 -1.24 -30.69 5.46
CA THR A 200 -1.14 -32.04 6.05
C THR A 200 -0.88 -33.11 4.99
N SER A 201 -0.46 -34.29 5.44
CA SER A 201 -0.35 -35.51 4.63
C SER A 201 -1.69 -36.07 4.17
N GLY A 202 -2.82 -35.44 4.54
CA GLY A 202 -4.11 -35.68 3.92
C GLY A 202 -4.20 -35.19 2.48
N VAL A 203 -3.31 -34.27 2.06
CA VAL A 203 -3.11 -33.96 0.63
C VAL A 203 -2.46 -35.17 -0.03
N LEU A 204 -3.02 -35.59 -1.16
CA LEU A 204 -2.57 -36.73 -1.93
C LEU A 204 -1.89 -36.26 -3.22
N ASP A 205 -0.93 -37.05 -3.68
CA ASP A 205 -0.33 -36.87 -4.98
C ASP A 205 -1.23 -37.41 -6.12
N PHE A 206 -0.84 -37.15 -7.37
CA PHE A 206 -1.53 -37.66 -8.57
C PHE A 206 -1.65 -39.20 -8.65
N ARG A 207 -1.01 -39.94 -7.74
CA ARG A 207 -1.01 -41.40 -7.63
C ARG A 207 -1.86 -41.88 -6.44
N GLY A 208 -2.46 -40.97 -5.66
CA GLY A 208 -3.25 -41.28 -4.47
C GLY A 208 -2.43 -41.55 -3.21
N ASN A 209 -1.13 -41.24 -3.19
CA ASN A 209 -0.27 -41.39 -2.01
C ASN A 209 -0.25 -40.08 -1.21
N PRO A 210 -0.20 -40.14 0.14
CA PRO A 210 0.07 -38.97 0.97
C PRO A 210 1.33 -38.23 0.53
N VAL A 211 1.26 -36.90 0.42
CA VAL A 211 2.45 -36.07 0.30
C VAL A 211 3.27 -36.15 1.60
N ILE A 212 4.57 -35.91 1.50
CA ILE A 212 5.50 -35.99 2.64
C ILE A 212 6.24 -34.68 2.86
N ARG A 213 6.89 -34.54 4.03
CA ARG A 213 7.84 -33.46 4.33
C ARG A 213 9.04 -33.53 3.41
N SER A 214 9.58 -32.39 3.01
CA SER A 214 10.95 -32.34 2.48
C SER A 214 11.95 -32.75 3.56
N ASP A 215 13.13 -33.22 3.15
CA ASP A 215 14.22 -33.55 4.07
C ASP A 215 14.60 -32.37 4.97
N GLN A 216 14.59 -31.14 4.46
CA GLN A 216 14.94 -29.96 5.26
C GLN A 216 13.84 -29.63 6.26
N PHE A 217 12.55 -29.65 5.87
CA PHE A 217 11.46 -29.40 6.82
C PHE A 217 11.44 -30.46 7.92
N ASP A 218 11.65 -31.73 7.56
CA ASP A 218 11.72 -32.83 8.52
C ASP A 218 12.87 -32.66 9.53
N ARG A 219 14.03 -32.17 9.09
CA ARG A 219 15.14 -31.81 10.00
C ARG A 219 14.77 -30.64 10.92
N MET A 220 14.14 -29.59 10.39
CA MET A 220 13.74 -28.42 11.19
C MET A 220 12.67 -28.78 12.22
N ALA A 221 11.73 -29.66 11.85
CA ALA A 221 10.66 -30.15 12.74
C ALA A 221 11.16 -31.04 13.87
N ASN A 222 12.24 -31.82 13.64
CA ASN A 222 12.80 -32.73 14.62
C ASN A 222 14.02 -32.16 15.38
N GLY A 223 14.46 -30.95 15.02
CA GLY A 223 15.67 -30.30 15.55
C GLY A 223 16.94 -30.65 14.78
N ILE A 224 17.89 -29.73 14.77
CA ILE A 224 19.19 -29.89 14.09
C ILE A 224 20.14 -30.65 15.04
N PRO A 225 20.60 -31.86 14.68
CA PRO A 225 21.37 -32.70 15.60
C PRO A 225 22.81 -32.23 15.82
N GLU A 226 23.43 -31.57 14.83
CA GLU A 226 24.82 -31.11 14.89
C GLU A 226 25.00 -29.76 14.18
N ASN A 227 25.79 -28.87 14.80
CA ASN A 227 26.18 -27.58 14.24
C ASN A 227 27.33 -27.72 13.24
N THR A 228 27.37 -26.86 12.23
CA THR A 228 28.45 -26.79 11.23
C THR A 228 29.73 -26.16 11.77
N GLY A 229 29.65 -25.43 12.90
CA GLY A 229 30.75 -24.67 13.48
C GLY A 229 30.88 -23.25 12.94
N ASN A 230 30.02 -22.86 11.99
CA ASN A 230 29.90 -21.48 11.52
C ASN A 230 28.71 -20.82 12.22
N ALA A 231 28.98 -19.82 13.08
CA ALA A 231 27.95 -19.16 13.88
C ALA A 231 26.81 -18.53 13.06
N ALA A 232 27.09 -17.99 11.88
CA ALA A 232 26.07 -17.39 11.02
C ALA A 232 25.17 -18.47 10.40
N THR A 233 25.77 -19.54 9.86
CA THR A 233 25.04 -20.68 9.29
C THR A 233 24.20 -21.39 10.36
N ASP A 234 24.82 -21.67 11.50
CA ASP A 234 24.17 -22.37 12.62
C ASP A 234 23.07 -21.49 13.24
N GLY A 235 23.32 -20.19 13.37
CA GLY A 235 22.34 -19.22 13.85
C GLY A 235 21.11 -19.14 12.93
N PHE A 236 21.31 -19.03 11.62
CA PHE A 236 20.20 -19.03 10.66
C PHE A 236 19.41 -20.33 10.68
N ALA A 237 20.09 -21.47 10.70
CA ALA A 237 19.44 -22.78 10.74
C ALA A 237 18.64 -22.98 12.05
N ASN A 238 19.19 -22.56 13.20
CA ASN A 238 18.49 -22.59 14.49
C ASN A 238 17.26 -21.68 14.51
N ALA A 239 17.35 -20.48 13.90
CA ALA A 239 16.21 -19.57 13.78
C ALA A 239 15.07 -20.20 12.97
N ILE A 240 15.37 -20.81 11.83
CA ILE A 240 14.39 -21.54 11.00
C ILE A 240 13.79 -22.72 11.78
N GLY A 241 14.64 -23.52 12.43
CA GLY A 241 14.22 -24.67 13.23
C GLY A 241 13.26 -24.30 14.35
N ALA A 242 13.51 -23.17 15.01
CA ALA A 242 12.63 -22.63 16.04
C ALA A 242 11.28 -22.15 15.46
N VAL A 243 11.25 -21.48 14.29
CA VAL A 243 9.99 -21.09 13.64
C VAL A 243 9.14 -22.31 13.29
N VAL A 244 9.75 -23.35 12.71
CA VAL A 244 9.05 -24.61 12.35
C VAL A 244 8.57 -25.31 13.62
N SER A 245 9.44 -25.50 14.61
CA SER A 245 9.11 -26.19 15.86
C SER A 245 7.99 -25.48 16.62
N GLN A 246 8.06 -24.16 16.72
CA GLN A 246 7.06 -23.33 17.38
C GLN A 246 5.72 -23.39 16.63
N SER A 247 5.73 -23.31 15.30
CA SER A 247 4.52 -23.47 14.48
C SER A 247 3.85 -24.82 14.75
N LEU A 248 4.61 -25.91 14.74
CA LEU A 248 4.10 -27.25 15.03
C LEU A 248 3.55 -27.37 16.47
N GLN A 249 4.19 -26.75 17.45
CA GLN A 249 3.69 -26.71 18.84
C GLN A 249 2.37 -25.96 18.96
N LEU A 250 2.24 -24.82 18.30
CA LEU A 250 0.98 -24.05 18.28
C LEU A 250 -0.15 -24.86 17.64
N LEU A 251 0.12 -25.52 16.52
CA LEU A 251 -0.85 -26.40 15.83
C LEU A 251 -1.24 -27.60 16.69
N ALA A 252 -0.30 -28.20 17.42
CA ALA A 252 -0.58 -29.24 18.40
C ALA A 252 -1.56 -28.75 19.48
N GLY A 253 -1.38 -27.51 19.94
CA GLY A 253 -2.29 -26.84 20.87
C GLY A 253 -3.71 -26.65 20.32
N GLN A 254 -3.89 -26.63 18.99
CA GLN A 254 -5.20 -26.63 18.33
C GLN A 254 -5.73 -28.05 18.03
N GLY A 255 -5.04 -29.09 18.52
CA GLY A 255 -5.45 -30.49 18.34
C GLY A 255 -5.02 -31.12 17.01
N MET A 256 -4.15 -30.48 16.23
CA MET A 256 -3.55 -31.10 15.05
C MET A 256 -2.41 -32.05 15.46
N ASP A 257 -2.27 -33.19 14.80
CA ASP A 257 -1.09 -34.05 14.97
C ASP A 257 0.11 -33.44 14.23
N PRO A 258 1.18 -32.99 14.91
CA PRO A 258 2.34 -32.41 14.26
C PRO A 258 2.97 -33.34 13.20
N ASN A 259 2.90 -34.66 13.38
CA ASN A 259 3.46 -35.63 12.43
C ASN A 259 2.67 -35.69 11.12
N SER A 260 1.40 -35.30 11.13
CA SER A 260 0.59 -35.18 9.92
C SER A 260 0.91 -33.92 9.11
N VAL A 261 1.57 -32.91 9.71
CA VAL A 261 1.90 -31.65 9.03
C VAL A 261 3.15 -31.83 8.16
N VAL A 262 3.00 -31.59 6.85
CA VAL A 262 4.07 -31.76 5.86
C VAL A 262 4.85 -30.48 5.59
N VAL A 263 4.21 -29.33 5.76
CA VAL A 263 4.85 -28.02 5.72
C VAL A 263 4.00 -27.01 6.48
N THR A 264 4.65 -26.05 7.13
CA THR A 264 4.04 -24.86 7.71
C THR A 264 4.62 -23.62 7.05
N ASN A 265 3.81 -22.57 6.94
CA ASN A 265 4.28 -21.26 6.53
C ASN A 265 3.66 -20.18 7.42
N SER A 266 4.48 -19.29 7.95
CA SER A 266 4.02 -18.13 8.70
C SER A 266 4.55 -16.83 8.09
N PHE A 267 3.69 -15.83 8.02
CA PHE A 267 4.07 -14.50 7.57
C PHE A 267 3.32 -13.40 8.30
N THR A 268 4.01 -12.30 8.56
CA THR A 268 3.47 -11.08 9.15
C THR A 268 2.68 -10.32 8.09
N CYS A 269 1.49 -9.84 8.41
CA CYS A 269 0.74 -8.92 7.56
C CYS A 269 1.24 -7.49 7.79
N GLN A 270 1.37 -6.70 6.72
CA GLN A 270 1.76 -5.28 6.83
C GLN A 270 0.74 -4.47 7.65
N SER A 271 1.18 -3.34 8.19
CA SER A 271 0.27 -2.33 8.70
C SER A 271 -0.32 -1.51 7.56
N VAL A 272 -1.63 -1.32 7.61
CA VAL A 272 -2.37 -0.50 6.64
C VAL A 272 -2.90 0.80 7.25
N THR A 273 -2.74 0.98 8.57
CA THR A 273 -3.36 2.12 9.29
C THR A 273 -2.42 2.93 10.16
N ASP A 274 -1.40 2.34 10.81
CA ASP A 274 -0.64 3.06 11.85
C ASP A 274 0.04 4.33 11.33
N VAL A 275 0.67 4.26 10.14
CA VAL A 275 1.36 5.40 9.52
C VAL A 275 0.37 6.48 9.10
N LEU A 276 -0.73 6.09 8.44
CA LEU A 276 -1.72 7.03 7.93
C LEU A 276 -2.46 7.72 9.09
N ASP A 277 -2.86 6.97 10.10
CA ASP A 277 -3.49 7.51 11.31
C ASP A 277 -2.54 8.47 12.04
N GLY A 278 -1.26 8.11 12.19
CA GLY A 278 -0.24 8.95 12.80
C GLY A 278 0.01 10.25 12.03
N ALA A 279 0.04 10.19 10.70
CA ALA A 279 0.19 11.36 9.84
C ALA A 279 -1.05 12.27 9.92
N VAL A 280 -2.26 11.73 9.83
CA VAL A 280 -3.51 12.50 9.99
C VAL A 280 -3.57 13.16 11.36
N ALA A 281 -3.22 12.44 12.43
CA ALA A 281 -3.16 13.02 13.78
C ALA A 281 -2.14 14.17 13.88
N THR A 282 -0.95 13.99 13.28
CA THR A 282 0.09 15.03 13.23
C THR A 282 -0.40 16.26 12.46
N THR A 283 -1.02 16.07 11.30
CA THR A 283 -1.56 17.14 10.47
C THR A 283 -2.67 17.90 11.19
N MET A 284 -3.64 17.20 11.80
CA MET A 284 -4.75 17.81 12.51
C MET A 284 -4.29 18.59 13.75
N ALA A 285 -3.23 18.13 14.44
CA ALA A 285 -2.65 18.84 15.57
C ALA A 285 -2.00 20.18 15.18
N GLY A 286 -1.66 20.36 13.91
CA GLY A 286 -1.15 21.63 13.36
C GLY A 286 -2.24 22.59 12.90
N GLY A 287 -3.51 22.18 12.88
CA GLY A 287 -4.62 22.99 12.39
C GLY A 287 -5.37 23.81 13.46
N PRO A 288 -6.40 24.59 13.06
CA PRO A 288 -6.84 24.83 11.69
C PRO A 288 -5.77 25.46 10.79
N ALA A 289 -5.84 25.22 9.49
CA ALA A 289 -4.91 25.80 8.51
C ALA A 289 -5.16 27.30 8.32
N ALA A 290 -4.13 28.00 7.83
CA ALA A 290 -4.32 29.34 7.29
C ALA A 290 -5.14 29.26 6.00
N VAL A 291 -6.14 30.14 5.89
CA VAL A 291 -7.04 30.24 4.74
C VAL A 291 -7.16 31.69 4.27
N THR A 292 -7.57 31.89 3.02
CA THR A 292 -7.84 33.22 2.46
C THR A 292 -9.31 33.40 2.09
N THR A 293 -9.74 34.67 2.03
CA THR A 293 -11.04 35.05 1.47
C THR A 293 -11.17 34.54 0.04
N ALA A 294 -12.35 34.06 -0.32
CA ALA A 294 -12.63 33.56 -1.65
C ALA A 294 -12.77 34.71 -2.66
N LEU A 295 -12.04 34.62 -3.77
CA LEU A 295 -12.03 35.62 -4.83
C LEU A 295 -12.77 35.09 -6.07
N PRO A 296 -13.80 35.80 -6.57
CA PRO A 296 -14.44 35.45 -7.83
C PRO A 296 -13.61 35.93 -9.02
N VAL A 297 -13.74 35.24 -10.16
CA VAL A 297 -13.25 35.77 -11.44
C VAL A 297 -14.34 36.65 -12.07
N PRO A 298 -14.04 37.91 -12.44
CA PRO A 298 -15.04 38.81 -13.04
C PRO A 298 -15.71 38.21 -14.29
N GLY A 299 -17.04 38.19 -14.29
CA GLY A 299 -17.85 37.60 -15.37
C GLY A 299 -17.98 36.07 -15.33
N LEU A 300 -17.33 35.40 -14.37
CA LEU A 300 -17.36 33.95 -14.15
C LEU A 300 -17.58 33.62 -12.66
N SER A 301 -18.33 34.49 -11.96
CA SER A 301 -18.54 34.40 -10.51
C SER A 301 -19.69 33.47 -10.10
N ASN A 302 -20.20 32.68 -11.04
CA ASN A 302 -21.19 31.64 -10.78
C ASN A 302 -20.95 30.43 -11.68
N VAL A 303 -21.45 29.27 -11.27
CA VAL A 303 -21.21 27.99 -11.93
C VAL A 303 -21.70 27.96 -13.38
N HIS A 304 -22.87 28.55 -13.65
CA HIS A 304 -23.41 28.64 -15.01
C HIS A 304 -22.48 29.39 -15.95
N ASP A 305 -22.08 30.62 -15.61
CA ASP A 305 -21.21 31.43 -16.49
C ASP A 305 -19.85 30.77 -16.69
N PHE A 306 -19.32 30.13 -15.64
CA PHE A 306 -18.10 29.34 -15.74
C PHE A 306 -18.25 28.17 -16.72
N LEU A 307 -19.26 27.31 -16.56
CA LEU A 307 -19.49 26.15 -17.43
C LEU A 307 -19.78 26.55 -18.89
N LEU A 308 -20.52 27.64 -19.09
CA LEU A 308 -20.77 28.19 -20.41
C LEU A 308 -19.46 28.65 -21.08
N ASN A 309 -18.55 29.25 -20.31
CA ASN A 309 -17.26 29.70 -20.79
C ASN A 309 -16.29 28.55 -21.10
N VAL A 310 -16.09 27.63 -20.15
CA VAL A 310 -15.03 26.59 -20.25
C VAL A 310 -15.46 25.35 -21.01
N ALA A 311 -16.76 25.04 -21.02
CA ALA A 311 -17.30 23.81 -21.62
C ALA A 311 -18.39 24.07 -22.68
N GLY A 312 -18.84 25.32 -22.86
CA GLY A 312 -19.96 25.63 -23.76
C GLY A 312 -21.30 25.03 -23.28
N VAL A 313 -21.41 24.69 -21.99
CA VAL A 313 -22.60 24.04 -21.42
C VAL A 313 -23.50 25.07 -20.76
N ASP A 314 -24.69 25.26 -21.32
CA ASP A 314 -25.76 26.08 -20.73
C ASP A 314 -26.61 25.22 -19.78
N ILE A 315 -26.46 25.45 -18.48
CA ILE A 315 -27.25 24.77 -17.43
C ILE A 315 -28.49 25.57 -16.99
N GLY A 316 -28.76 26.72 -17.62
CA GLY A 316 -29.74 27.71 -17.19
C GLY A 316 -29.33 28.49 -15.93
N ASN A 317 -29.90 29.69 -15.75
CA ASN A 317 -29.55 30.59 -14.64
C ASN A 317 -30.37 30.38 -13.36
N ASN A 318 -31.42 29.55 -13.42
CA ASN A 318 -32.25 29.31 -12.25
C ASN A 318 -31.43 28.49 -11.24
N TYR A 319 -31.05 29.13 -10.13
CA TYR A 319 -30.29 28.51 -9.04
C TYR A 319 -28.82 28.18 -9.37
N SER A 320 -28.17 28.98 -10.24
CA SER A 320 -26.71 28.91 -10.43
C SER A 320 -25.99 29.33 -9.15
N ALA A 321 -25.18 28.43 -8.57
CA ALA A 321 -24.41 28.70 -7.36
C ALA A 321 -23.33 29.76 -7.59
N THR A 322 -23.04 30.55 -6.56
CA THR A 322 -21.88 31.44 -6.56
C THR A 322 -20.60 30.62 -6.68
N LEU A 323 -19.60 31.15 -7.38
CA LEU A 323 -18.31 30.50 -7.62
C LEU A 323 -17.18 31.46 -7.27
N ALA A 324 -16.28 31.02 -6.40
CA ALA A 324 -15.08 31.76 -6.03
C ALA A 324 -13.94 30.78 -5.68
N GLN A 325 -12.72 31.31 -5.58
CA GLN A 325 -11.54 30.55 -5.17
C GLN A 325 -10.86 31.20 -3.99
N GLY A 326 -10.74 30.45 -2.89
CA GLY A 326 -9.83 30.77 -1.79
C GLY A 326 -8.58 29.89 -1.85
N THR A 327 -7.73 30.02 -0.84
CA THR A 327 -6.58 29.13 -0.64
C THR A 327 -6.56 28.57 0.77
N ILE A 328 -5.93 27.40 0.92
CA ILE A 328 -5.62 26.77 2.21
C ILE A 328 -4.13 26.40 2.25
N THR A 329 -3.42 26.76 3.32
CA THR A 329 -2.01 26.36 3.49
C THR A 329 -1.91 24.97 4.11
N LEU A 330 -1.47 23.99 3.33
CA LEU A 330 -1.36 22.58 3.73
C LEU A 330 0.12 22.20 3.96
N PRO A 331 0.46 21.54 5.08
CA PRO A 331 1.79 20.97 5.28
C PRO A 331 1.98 19.77 4.34
N THR A 332 3.19 19.58 3.82
CA THR A 332 3.51 18.39 3.00
C THR A 332 4.61 17.55 3.63
N PHE A 333 4.38 16.24 3.68
CA PHE A 333 5.37 15.20 3.96
C PHE A 333 5.91 14.59 2.66
N TYR A 334 5.20 14.81 1.55
CA TYR A 334 5.59 14.40 0.21
C TYR A 334 6.50 15.46 -0.43
N PRO A 335 7.68 15.07 -0.95
CA PRO A 335 8.64 16.03 -1.49
C PRO A 335 8.28 16.43 -2.93
N GLY A 336 8.93 17.49 -3.42
CA GLY A 336 8.69 18.06 -4.74
C GLY A 336 8.06 19.44 -4.66
N ASP A 337 8.30 20.25 -5.68
CA ASP A 337 7.83 21.64 -5.76
C ASP A 337 7.77 22.11 -7.23
N SER A 338 7.25 23.31 -7.45
CA SER A 338 7.15 23.93 -8.77
C SER A 338 8.42 24.67 -9.22
N SER A 339 9.60 24.40 -8.63
CA SER A 339 10.85 25.14 -8.94
C SER A 339 11.46 24.81 -10.31
N GLY A 340 10.86 23.87 -11.05
CA GLY A 340 11.30 23.41 -12.35
C GLY A 340 11.70 21.93 -12.35
N PRO A 341 12.47 21.47 -13.36
CA PRO A 341 12.69 20.03 -13.60
C PRO A 341 13.21 19.23 -12.40
N ALA A 342 14.07 19.81 -11.56
CA ALA A 342 14.56 19.11 -10.37
C ALA A 342 13.48 18.92 -9.29
N GLY A 343 12.65 19.94 -9.07
CA GLY A 343 11.48 19.87 -8.19
C GLY A 343 10.45 18.87 -8.70
N TRP A 344 10.20 18.86 -10.01
CA TRP A 344 9.28 17.95 -10.67
C TRP A 344 9.73 16.49 -10.59
N VAL A 345 11.00 16.19 -10.88
CA VAL A 345 11.53 14.82 -10.74
C VAL A 345 11.42 14.36 -9.28
N THR A 346 11.69 15.25 -8.32
CA THR A 346 11.51 14.96 -6.89
C THR A 346 10.03 14.68 -6.57
N ALA A 347 9.09 15.43 -7.15
CA ALA A 347 7.67 15.18 -7.01
C ALA A 347 7.28 13.82 -7.59
N VAL A 348 7.80 13.40 -8.74
CA VAL A 348 7.39 12.13 -9.36
C VAL A 348 7.98 10.90 -8.64
N THR A 349 9.22 11.00 -8.18
CA THR A 349 9.99 9.85 -7.64
C THR A 349 10.07 9.80 -6.12
N GLY A 350 9.74 10.90 -5.44
CA GLY A 350 9.89 11.02 -4.00
C GLY A 350 8.81 10.31 -3.21
N TYR A 351 9.06 10.14 -1.91
CA TYR A 351 8.17 9.45 -0.98
C TYR A 351 8.38 9.99 0.44
N TRP A 352 7.47 9.65 1.35
CA TRP A 352 7.55 10.07 2.76
C TRP A 352 8.74 9.45 3.47
N GLN A 353 9.29 10.18 4.43
CA GLN A 353 10.49 9.76 5.16
C GLN A 353 10.28 9.89 6.67
N ASN A 354 10.91 9.00 7.44
CA ASN A 354 10.90 9.02 8.91
C ASN A 354 12.28 9.32 9.52
N GLY A 355 13.26 9.70 8.70
CA GLY A 355 14.64 10.01 9.11
C GLY A 355 15.55 8.79 9.31
N SER A 356 15.02 7.58 9.14
CA SER A 356 15.79 6.33 9.11
C SER A 356 16.20 5.97 7.68
N VAL A 357 16.98 4.90 7.50
CA VAL A 357 17.39 4.40 6.18
C VAL A 357 17.21 2.88 6.06
N VAL A 358 17.03 2.37 4.84
CA VAL A 358 16.92 0.94 4.51
C VAL A 358 18.12 0.50 3.66
N TYR A 359 18.72 -0.64 4.00
CA TYR A 359 19.83 -1.23 3.27
C TYR A 359 19.35 -2.38 2.40
N GLN A 360 19.35 -2.19 1.08
CA GLN A 360 19.00 -3.24 0.12
C GLN A 360 20.15 -4.27 -0.04
N ASN A 361 21.41 -3.84 0.10
CA ASN A 361 22.58 -4.72 0.11
C ASN A 361 23.77 -4.10 0.85
N THR A 362 24.87 -4.85 0.99
CA THR A 362 26.07 -4.44 1.75
C THR A 362 26.96 -3.43 1.03
N THR A 363 26.54 -2.94 -0.14
CA THR A 363 27.45 -2.39 -1.12
C THR A 363 27.03 -1.10 -1.79
N ASP A 364 25.73 -0.83 -1.83
CA ASP A 364 25.15 0.38 -2.36
C ASP A 364 24.76 1.32 -1.21
N PRO A 365 24.68 2.63 -1.45
CA PRO A 365 24.17 3.57 -0.46
C PRO A 365 22.75 3.19 -0.01
N PRO A 366 22.39 3.41 1.26
CA PRO A 366 21.05 3.09 1.74
C PRO A 366 20.02 4.10 1.21
N ASN A 367 18.78 3.66 1.08
CA ASN A 367 17.65 4.54 0.77
C ASN A 367 17.10 5.16 2.05
N ASN A 368 16.47 6.34 1.95
CA ASN A 368 15.68 6.85 3.07
C ASN A 368 14.53 5.89 3.36
N ALA A 369 14.23 5.64 4.63
CA ALA A 369 13.18 4.72 5.00
C ALA A 369 11.81 5.38 4.87
N PHE A 370 10.88 4.64 4.26
CA PHE A 370 9.47 4.94 4.32
C PHE A 370 8.96 4.69 5.76
N PRO A 371 8.05 5.53 6.30
CA PRO A 371 7.46 5.30 7.61
C PRO A 371 6.75 3.94 7.69
N THR A 372 6.86 3.27 8.83
CA THR A 372 6.26 1.95 9.09
C THR A 372 5.54 1.96 10.42
N ARG A 373 4.84 0.88 10.79
CA ARG A 373 4.32 0.73 12.16
C ARG A 373 5.43 0.82 13.22
N TYR A 374 6.65 0.41 12.92
CA TYR A 374 7.76 0.43 13.89
C TYR A 374 8.30 1.85 14.12
N ASN A 375 8.20 2.72 13.12
CA ASN A 375 8.43 4.16 13.26
C ASN A 375 7.44 4.92 12.35
N PRO A 376 6.26 5.28 12.87
CA PRO A 376 5.20 5.91 12.07
C PRO A 376 5.40 7.41 11.89
N SER A 377 6.48 7.97 12.44
CA SER A 377 6.78 9.40 12.36
C SER A 377 6.99 9.81 10.90
N VAL A 378 6.47 10.98 10.54
CA VAL A 378 6.63 11.58 9.21
C VAL A 378 7.38 12.90 9.33
N ILE A 379 8.27 13.18 8.38
CA ILE A 379 9.00 14.44 8.30
C ILE A 379 8.24 15.40 7.40
N GLN A 380 7.82 16.55 7.95
CA GLN A 380 7.28 17.64 7.15
C GLN A 380 8.42 18.29 6.36
N VAL A 381 8.29 18.32 5.04
CA VAL A 381 9.31 18.86 4.12
C VAL A 381 8.95 20.24 3.58
N GLY A 382 7.72 20.71 3.81
CA GLY A 382 7.28 22.05 3.41
C GLY A 382 5.80 22.30 3.65
N SER A 383 5.26 23.24 2.89
CA SER A 383 3.83 23.54 2.81
C SER A 383 3.47 24.10 1.44
N HIS A 384 2.24 23.87 0.99
CA HIS A 384 1.68 24.46 -0.24
C HIS A 384 0.49 25.35 0.09
N GLU A 385 0.39 26.51 -0.55
CA GLU A 385 -0.81 27.34 -0.51
C GLU A 385 -1.77 26.89 -1.62
N VAL A 386 -2.69 25.99 -1.29
CA VAL A 386 -3.47 25.22 -2.25
C VAL A 386 -4.75 25.95 -2.63
N PRO A 387 -5.09 26.09 -3.92
CA PRO A 387 -6.35 26.67 -4.35
C PRO A 387 -7.54 25.74 -4.05
N VAL A 388 -8.59 26.33 -3.50
CA VAL A 388 -9.84 25.66 -3.13
C VAL A 388 -11.00 26.37 -3.81
N LEU A 389 -11.74 25.60 -4.60
CA LEU A 389 -12.97 26.05 -5.23
C LEU A 389 -14.09 26.05 -4.20
N ILE A 390 -14.69 27.21 -3.97
CA ILE A 390 -15.79 27.40 -3.02
C ILE A 390 -17.03 27.80 -3.81
N MET A 391 -18.09 27.01 -3.63
CA MET A 391 -19.37 27.23 -4.28
C MET A 391 -20.49 27.26 -3.26
N THR A 392 -21.27 28.33 -3.25
CA THR A 392 -22.27 28.56 -2.21
C THR A 392 -23.67 28.79 -2.79
N PRO A 393 -24.73 28.46 -2.02
CA PRO A 393 -26.06 28.94 -2.32
C PRO A 393 -26.11 30.47 -2.41
N ASN A 394 -27.05 31.00 -3.20
CA ASN A 394 -27.26 32.45 -3.31
C ASN A 394 -28.01 33.06 -2.13
N GLU A 395 -28.46 32.22 -1.18
CA GLU A 395 -29.09 32.62 0.07
C GLU A 395 -28.04 32.68 1.18
N PRO A 396 -28.11 33.62 2.15
CA PRO A 396 -27.12 33.73 3.22
C PRO A 396 -26.91 32.43 4.01
N GLY A 397 -25.69 32.21 4.48
CA GLY A 397 -25.32 31.07 5.31
C GLY A 397 -25.70 31.20 6.80
N PRO A 398 -25.14 30.37 7.69
CA PRO A 398 -24.10 29.38 7.40
C PRO A 398 -24.65 28.14 6.69
N TRP A 399 -23.84 27.55 5.81
CA TRP A 399 -24.24 26.35 5.05
C TRP A 399 -23.58 25.08 5.61
N PRO A 400 -24.28 23.93 5.67
CA PRO A 400 -23.61 22.64 5.70
C PRO A 400 -22.79 22.44 4.43
N VAL A 401 -21.71 21.66 4.51
CA VAL A 401 -20.71 21.58 3.46
C VAL A 401 -20.60 20.18 2.88
N VAL A 402 -20.50 20.10 1.55
CA VAL A 402 -20.07 18.91 0.83
C VAL A 402 -18.63 19.13 0.37
N ILE A 403 -17.69 18.35 0.89
CA ILE A 403 -16.34 18.23 0.31
C ILE A 403 -16.44 17.29 -0.90
N PHE A 404 -16.07 17.79 -2.07
CA PHE A 404 -16.03 17.00 -3.31
C PHE A 404 -14.60 16.68 -3.72
N GLN A 405 -14.27 15.39 -3.86
CA GLN A 405 -13.00 14.93 -4.41
C GLN A 405 -13.18 14.35 -5.82
N HIS A 406 -12.45 14.91 -6.76
CA HIS A 406 -12.52 14.57 -8.18
C HIS A 406 -11.88 13.20 -8.50
N GLY A 407 -12.16 12.70 -9.70
CA GLY A 407 -11.57 11.47 -10.23
C GLY A 407 -10.15 11.65 -10.75
N ILE A 408 -9.49 10.55 -11.10
CA ILE A 408 -8.16 10.60 -11.72
C ILE A 408 -8.24 11.25 -13.10
N THR A 409 -7.17 11.94 -13.52
CA THR A 409 -7.09 12.75 -14.74
C THR A 409 -7.97 14.00 -14.78
N ARG A 410 -8.60 14.31 -13.65
CA ARG A 410 -9.53 15.44 -13.49
C ARG A 410 -9.03 16.43 -12.45
N SER A 411 -9.84 17.41 -12.11
CA SER A 411 -9.51 18.47 -11.16
C SER A 411 -10.72 18.88 -10.34
N ARG A 412 -10.52 19.76 -9.35
CA ARG A 412 -11.52 20.35 -8.46
C ARG A 412 -12.75 20.92 -9.18
N PHE A 413 -12.61 21.28 -10.46
CA PHE A 413 -13.71 21.80 -11.27
C PHE A 413 -14.76 20.74 -11.61
N ASP A 414 -14.47 19.45 -11.48
CA ASP A 414 -15.50 18.40 -11.63
C ASP A 414 -16.65 18.55 -10.62
N ALA A 415 -16.41 19.21 -9.48
CA ALA A 415 -17.45 19.53 -8.51
C ALA A 415 -18.60 20.35 -9.14
N THR A 416 -18.30 21.22 -10.11
CA THR A 416 -19.27 22.11 -10.76
C THR A 416 -20.41 21.37 -11.45
N ALA A 417 -20.19 20.11 -11.85
CA ALA A 417 -21.22 19.27 -12.47
C ALA A 417 -22.36 18.90 -11.48
N PHE A 418 -22.09 18.93 -10.17
CA PHE A 418 -23.04 18.54 -9.12
C PHE A 418 -23.48 19.72 -8.26
N THR A 419 -22.76 20.84 -8.32
CA THR A 419 -22.95 21.98 -7.42
C THR A 419 -24.37 22.52 -7.40
N SER A 420 -25.02 22.70 -8.55
CA SER A 420 -26.39 23.24 -8.58
C SER A 420 -27.39 22.36 -7.84
N ILE A 421 -27.17 21.03 -7.79
CA ILE A 421 -28.02 20.09 -7.04
C ILE A 421 -27.81 20.30 -5.54
N PHE A 422 -26.56 20.34 -5.08
CA PHE A 422 -26.23 20.50 -3.66
C PHE A 422 -26.60 21.88 -3.13
N CYS A 423 -26.29 22.95 -3.86
CA CYS A 423 -26.62 24.31 -3.44
C CYS A 423 -28.13 24.57 -3.43
N ASN A 424 -28.89 23.98 -4.36
CA ASN A 424 -30.35 24.04 -4.30
C ASN A 424 -30.94 23.23 -3.12
N ALA A 425 -30.19 22.25 -2.61
CA ALA A 425 -30.53 21.55 -1.37
C ALA A 425 -30.00 22.25 -0.10
N GLY A 426 -29.36 23.42 -0.24
CA GLY A 426 -28.87 24.23 0.89
C GLY A 426 -27.43 23.94 1.33
N PHE A 427 -26.67 23.14 0.59
CA PHE A 427 -25.27 22.83 0.90
C PHE A 427 -24.31 23.72 0.11
N ALA A 428 -23.25 24.20 0.76
CA ALA A 428 -22.07 24.67 0.05
C ALA A 428 -21.26 23.48 -0.46
N VAL A 429 -20.54 23.66 -1.56
CA VAL A 429 -19.63 22.66 -2.13
C VAL A 429 -18.22 23.23 -2.12
N ILE A 430 -17.28 22.47 -1.55
CA ILE A 430 -15.87 22.83 -1.46
C ILE A 430 -15.06 21.73 -2.15
N SER A 431 -14.15 22.12 -3.05
CA SER A 431 -13.30 21.15 -3.76
C SER A 431 -11.89 21.66 -3.93
N MET A 432 -10.91 20.78 -3.75
CA MET A 432 -9.50 21.04 -4.01
C MET A 432 -8.91 19.89 -4.82
N ASP A 433 -7.79 20.16 -5.47
CA ASP A 433 -7.09 19.12 -6.21
C ASP A 433 -6.38 18.17 -5.26
N ALA A 434 -6.43 16.88 -5.59
CA ALA A 434 -5.47 15.94 -5.01
C ALA A 434 -4.04 16.38 -5.38
N PRO A 435 -3.02 16.02 -4.58
CA PRO A 435 -1.63 16.23 -4.99
C PRO A 435 -1.36 15.66 -6.40
N LEU A 436 -0.51 16.34 -7.18
CA LEU A 436 -0.20 16.04 -8.58
C LEU A 436 -1.39 16.14 -9.55
N HIS A 437 -2.54 16.66 -9.11
CA HIS A 437 -3.68 16.97 -9.96
C HIS A 437 -3.92 18.47 -10.05
N GLY A 438 -4.70 18.87 -11.05
CA GLY A 438 -5.19 20.22 -11.19
C GLY A 438 -5.47 20.60 -12.62
N THR A 439 -5.27 21.88 -12.92
CA THR A 439 -5.75 22.46 -14.17
C THR A 439 -4.62 23.03 -15.02
N GLU A 440 -4.95 23.39 -16.25
CA GLU A 440 -4.08 24.06 -17.22
C GLU A 440 -4.21 25.59 -17.14
N LEU A 441 -3.18 26.30 -17.63
CA LEU A 441 -3.07 27.76 -17.59
C LEU A 441 -4.24 28.52 -18.24
N ILE A 442 -4.91 27.90 -19.22
CA ILE A 442 -6.06 28.51 -19.92
C ILE A 442 -7.31 28.57 -19.05
N ASN A 443 -7.40 27.77 -17.99
CA ASN A 443 -8.53 27.82 -17.07
C ASN A 443 -8.57 29.19 -16.35
N PRO A 444 -9.70 29.90 -16.37
CA PRO A 444 -9.81 31.22 -15.74
C PRO A 444 -9.50 31.25 -14.24
N TYR A 445 -9.69 30.11 -13.56
CA TYR A 445 -9.43 29.95 -12.12
C TYR A 445 -8.04 29.34 -11.81
N TYR A 446 -7.16 29.20 -12.80
CA TYR A 446 -5.77 28.77 -12.57
C TYR A 446 -5.04 29.74 -11.63
N ALA A 447 -4.43 29.24 -10.56
CA ALA A 447 -3.70 30.05 -9.58
C ALA A 447 -2.43 30.68 -10.19
N GLY A 448 -2.25 31.98 -9.99
CA GLY A 448 -1.20 32.75 -10.68
C GLY A 448 -1.44 32.95 -12.18
N GLY A 449 -2.60 32.52 -12.70
CA GLY A 449 -3.01 32.67 -14.10
C GLY A 449 -3.54 34.07 -14.42
N SER A 450 -4.31 34.17 -15.51
CA SER A 450 -4.85 35.46 -15.98
C SER A 450 -5.75 36.18 -14.97
N GLY A 451 -6.44 35.42 -14.10
CA GLY A 451 -7.25 35.95 -13.00
C GLY A 451 -6.44 36.50 -11.82
N SER A 452 -5.11 36.32 -11.80
CA SER A 452 -4.23 36.72 -10.69
C SER A 452 -4.69 36.19 -9.32
N LEU A 453 -5.30 35.00 -9.30
CA LEU A 453 -5.75 34.34 -8.08
C LEU A 453 -4.55 33.82 -7.29
N PRO A 454 -4.58 33.85 -5.95
CA PRO A 454 -3.50 33.33 -5.11
C PRO A 454 -3.41 31.79 -5.15
N GLY A 455 -2.28 31.28 -4.68
CA GLY A 455 -2.00 29.86 -4.49
C GLY A 455 -1.06 29.24 -5.51
N GLU A 456 -0.78 27.96 -5.33
CA GLU A 456 0.06 27.09 -6.14
C GLU A 456 -0.75 25.86 -6.57
N GLU A 457 -0.84 25.62 -7.87
CA GLU A 457 -1.52 24.44 -8.40
C GLU A 457 -0.89 23.14 -7.90
N ARG A 458 -1.73 22.14 -7.57
CA ARG A 458 -1.23 20.85 -7.06
C ARG A 458 -0.57 20.00 -8.15
N THR A 459 -0.73 20.35 -9.42
CA THR A 459 0.07 19.81 -10.53
C THR A 459 1.53 20.22 -10.48
N LEU A 460 1.88 21.25 -9.71
CA LEU A 460 3.22 21.87 -9.65
C LEU A 460 3.74 22.35 -11.01
N ALA A 461 2.83 22.48 -11.99
CA ALA A 461 3.14 22.73 -13.40
C ALA A 461 4.22 21.79 -13.95
N ILE A 462 4.19 20.51 -13.54
CA ILE A 462 5.12 19.48 -14.02
C ILE A 462 5.02 19.37 -15.56
N ASP A 463 6.18 19.32 -16.22
CA ASP A 463 6.35 19.15 -17.67
C ASP A 463 7.59 18.27 -17.87
N LEU A 464 7.37 16.95 -17.88
CA LEU A 464 8.41 15.92 -17.99
C LEU A 464 8.21 15.00 -19.19
N ILE A 465 7.07 15.07 -19.87
CA ILE A 465 6.77 14.30 -21.08
C ILE A 465 6.29 15.22 -22.20
N ASP A 466 6.41 14.73 -23.42
CA ASP A 466 5.73 15.34 -24.56
C ASP A 466 4.27 14.85 -24.55
N ASN A 467 3.32 15.78 -24.43
CA ASN A 467 1.91 15.46 -24.20
C ASN A 467 1.23 14.76 -25.39
N ASP A 468 1.80 14.91 -26.59
CA ASP A 468 1.28 14.27 -27.81
C ASP A 468 1.80 12.83 -27.97
N THR A 469 3.05 12.58 -27.58
CA THR A 469 3.74 11.30 -27.81
C THR A 469 3.84 10.42 -26.57
N GLY A 470 3.81 11.02 -25.37
CA GLY A 470 4.07 10.35 -24.09
C GLY A 470 5.55 10.01 -23.86
N GLU A 471 6.45 10.47 -24.72
CA GLU A 471 7.88 10.22 -24.60
C GLU A 471 8.54 11.15 -23.57
N PRO A 472 9.63 10.71 -22.89
CA PRO A 472 10.32 11.56 -21.93
C PRO A 472 10.90 12.84 -22.56
N GLY A 473 10.68 13.97 -21.90
CA GLY A 473 11.21 15.28 -22.27
C GLY A 473 10.13 16.36 -22.29
N SER A 474 10.48 17.56 -21.84
CA SER A 474 9.54 18.69 -21.78
C SER A 474 9.16 19.22 -23.17
N ASP A 475 7.87 19.47 -23.40
CA ASP A 475 7.33 20.09 -24.61
C ASP A 475 6.85 21.54 -24.39
N GLY A 476 6.92 22.03 -23.14
CA GLY A 476 6.49 23.37 -22.73
C GLY A 476 5.01 23.44 -22.36
N ILE A 477 4.30 22.32 -22.33
CA ILE A 477 2.91 22.18 -21.92
C ILE A 477 2.89 21.43 -20.58
N ILE A 478 2.04 21.89 -19.65
CA ILE A 478 1.87 21.18 -18.38
C ILE A 478 1.35 19.76 -18.65
N ASP A 479 1.96 18.76 -18.02
CA ASP A 479 1.56 17.37 -18.13
C ASP A 479 0.11 17.18 -17.62
N PRO A 480 -0.63 16.18 -18.15
CA PRO A 480 -2.02 15.95 -17.76
C PRO A 480 -2.20 15.78 -16.24
N SER A 481 -3.31 16.30 -15.72
CA SER A 481 -3.67 16.17 -14.31
C SER A 481 -3.54 14.72 -13.84
N GLY A 482 -2.89 14.48 -12.70
CA GLY A 482 -2.80 13.16 -12.09
C GLY A 482 -1.92 12.15 -12.84
N GLU A 483 -1.17 12.57 -13.87
CA GLU A 483 -0.31 11.69 -14.67
C GLU A 483 0.60 10.81 -13.80
N TYR A 484 1.13 11.41 -12.73
CA TYR A 484 2.10 10.80 -11.81
C TYR A 484 1.50 10.33 -10.48
N PHE A 485 0.17 10.28 -10.34
CA PHE A 485 -0.46 9.87 -9.07
C PHE A 485 -0.47 8.35 -8.88
N LEU A 486 -0.71 7.59 -9.95
CA LEU A 486 -0.59 6.13 -10.01
C LEU A 486 0.65 5.76 -10.82
N ASN A 487 1.80 6.13 -10.27
CA ASN A 487 3.10 6.06 -10.92
C ASN A 487 3.70 4.65 -10.87
N PHE A 488 3.60 3.88 -11.96
CA PHE A 488 4.25 2.56 -12.05
C PHE A 488 5.79 2.64 -11.95
N PRO A 489 6.47 3.62 -12.56
CA PRO A 489 7.89 3.89 -12.31
C PRO A 489 8.28 4.17 -10.84
N SER A 490 7.35 4.48 -9.94
CA SER A 490 7.60 4.55 -8.50
C SER A 490 6.34 4.25 -7.68
N LEU A 491 6.18 2.98 -7.32
CA LEU A 491 4.99 2.51 -6.59
C LEU A 491 4.91 3.10 -5.18
N ILE A 492 6.06 3.32 -4.54
CA ILE A 492 6.10 3.91 -3.19
C ILE A 492 5.72 5.40 -3.22
N SER A 493 6.08 6.12 -4.30
CA SER A 493 5.62 7.49 -4.54
C SER A 493 4.10 7.55 -4.65
N SER A 494 3.49 6.60 -5.37
CA SER A 494 2.02 6.48 -5.49
C SER A 494 1.33 6.29 -4.13
N ARG A 495 1.91 5.46 -3.24
CA ARG A 495 1.42 5.29 -1.87
C ARG A 495 1.53 6.60 -1.08
N ALA A 496 2.69 7.26 -1.15
CA ALA A 496 2.99 8.47 -0.40
C ALA A 496 2.10 9.66 -0.79
N VAL A 497 1.93 9.90 -2.10
CA VAL A 497 1.13 11.01 -2.63
C VAL A 497 -0.36 10.85 -2.31
N TRP A 498 -0.85 9.61 -2.28
CA TRP A 498 -2.22 9.31 -1.86
C TRP A 498 -2.41 9.54 -0.36
N MET A 499 -1.47 9.11 0.48
CA MET A 499 -1.50 9.39 1.91
C MET A 499 -1.44 10.90 2.20
N GLN A 500 -0.74 11.67 1.36
CA GLN A 500 -0.76 13.14 1.41
C GLN A 500 -2.16 13.69 1.09
N ALA A 501 -2.85 13.18 0.07
CA ALA A 501 -4.22 13.58 -0.26
C ALA A 501 -5.18 13.39 0.93
N VAL A 502 -5.01 12.30 1.69
CA VAL A 502 -5.80 12.04 2.90
C VAL A 502 -5.50 13.06 4.01
N CYS A 503 -4.23 13.41 4.22
CA CYS A 503 -3.85 14.43 5.20
C CYS A 503 -4.38 15.82 4.81
N ASP A 504 -4.29 16.16 3.52
CA ASP A 504 -4.83 17.38 2.93
C ASP A 504 -6.35 17.49 3.23
N LEU A 505 -7.11 16.43 2.95
CA LEU A 505 -8.56 16.37 3.22
C LEU A 505 -8.91 16.48 4.71
N ALA A 506 -8.12 15.85 5.59
CA ALA A 506 -8.34 15.95 7.04
C ALA A 506 -8.15 17.38 7.55
N LEU A 507 -7.11 18.07 7.08
CA LEU A 507 -6.86 19.46 7.46
C LEU A 507 -7.90 20.41 6.88
N LEU A 508 -8.33 20.20 5.63
CA LEU A 508 -9.44 20.93 5.02
C LEU A 508 -10.70 20.81 5.89
N THR A 509 -11.06 19.58 6.27
CA THR A 509 -12.26 19.28 7.06
C THR A 509 -12.30 20.09 8.37
N ILE A 510 -11.20 20.13 9.13
CA ILE A 510 -11.17 20.87 10.40
C ILE A 510 -11.02 22.39 10.24
N SER A 511 -10.67 22.86 9.04
CA SER A 511 -10.49 24.29 8.77
C SER A 511 -11.76 24.97 8.27
N ILE A 512 -12.63 24.23 7.58
CA ILE A 512 -13.89 24.74 7.01
C ILE A 512 -14.76 25.52 8.00
N PRO A 513 -15.03 25.03 9.23
CA PRO A 513 -15.92 25.75 10.15
C PRO A 513 -15.41 27.12 10.62
N GLY A 514 -14.10 27.38 10.45
CA GLY A 514 -13.47 28.66 10.79
C GLY A 514 -13.13 29.53 9.57
N TRP A 515 -13.60 29.17 8.38
CA TRP A 515 -13.24 29.86 7.15
C TRP A 515 -14.14 31.09 6.92
N ASP A 516 -13.54 32.28 6.95
CA ASP A 516 -14.18 33.55 6.53
C ASP A 516 -14.06 33.69 5.01
N GLN A 517 -14.99 33.08 4.27
CA GLN A 517 -14.87 33.02 2.81
C GLN A 517 -15.26 34.35 2.15
N ASN A 518 -16.12 35.15 2.78
CA ASN A 518 -16.60 36.41 2.21
C ASN A 518 -15.76 37.64 2.64
N GLY A 519 -14.93 37.50 3.68
CA GLY A 519 -14.03 38.54 4.19
C GLY A 519 -14.71 39.62 5.03
N ASP A 520 -15.90 39.34 5.59
CA ASP A 520 -16.65 40.27 6.45
C ASP A 520 -16.19 40.25 7.91
N GLY A 521 -15.33 39.30 8.28
CA GLY A 521 -14.79 39.11 9.62
C GLY A 521 -15.67 38.27 10.56
N ASP A 522 -16.75 37.67 10.08
CA ASP A 522 -17.66 36.80 10.83
C ASP A 522 -17.75 35.39 10.23
N THR A 523 -16.87 34.49 10.70
CA THR A 523 -16.83 33.09 10.25
C THR A 523 -18.09 32.28 10.61
N THR A 524 -18.95 32.79 11.51
CA THR A 524 -20.11 32.02 12.02
C THR A 524 -21.27 31.98 11.03
N ASN A 525 -21.23 32.83 10.00
CA ASN A 525 -22.27 32.97 8.99
C ASN A 525 -21.92 32.32 7.64
N ASP A 526 -20.72 31.75 7.49
CA ASP A 526 -20.26 31.13 6.26
C ASP A 526 -20.52 29.61 6.25
N PHE A 527 -19.88 28.84 7.13
CA PHE A 527 -20.01 27.38 7.14
C PHE A 527 -20.35 26.82 8.52
N THR A 528 -21.10 25.73 8.54
CA THR A 528 -21.35 24.94 9.76
C THR A 528 -20.27 23.85 9.94
N ASP A 529 -20.33 23.13 11.07
CA ASP A 529 -19.56 21.92 11.32
C ASP A 529 -20.21 20.64 10.75
N GLU A 530 -21.38 20.75 10.11
CA GLU A 530 -22.01 19.64 9.39
C GLU A 530 -21.34 19.47 8.02
N ILE A 531 -20.39 18.53 7.95
CA ILE A 531 -19.59 18.25 6.76
C ILE A 531 -19.89 16.86 6.20
N HIS A 532 -20.14 16.80 4.90
CA HIS A 532 -20.34 15.58 4.13
C HIS A 532 -19.22 15.40 3.10
N TYR A 533 -19.01 14.17 2.66
CA TYR A 533 -17.99 13.84 1.67
C TYR A 533 -18.60 13.20 0.42
N VAL A 534 -18.18 13.64 -0.76
CA VAL A 534 -18.51 13.01 -2.04
C VAL A 534 -17.22 12.75 -2.80
N GLY A 535 -16.93 11.48 -3.08
CA GLY A 535 -15.81 11.07 -3.90
C GLY A 535 -16.27 10.42 -5.20
N HIS A 536 -15.73 10.88 -6.33
CA HIS A 536 -15.98 10.27 -7.64
C HIS A 536 -14.77 9.49 -8.13
N SER A 537 -14.93 8.20 -8.49
CA SER A 537 -13.85 7.36 -9.03
C SER A 537 -12.63 7.35 -8.08
N LEU A 538 -11.46 7.88 -8.47
CA LEU A 538 -10.29 8.05 -7.59
C LEU A 538 -10.63 8.81 -6.31
N GLY A 539 -11.46 9.84 -6.36
CA GLY A 539 -11.92 10.54 -5.18
C GLY A 539 -12.72 9.64 -4.24
N GLY A 540 -13.41 8.62 -4.75
CA GLY A 540 -14.00 7.57 -3.91
C GLY A 540 -12.93 6.66 -3.28
N LEU A 541 -11.87 6.34 -4.02
CA LEU A 541 -10.75 5.53 -3.50
C LEU A 541 -10.03 6.28 -2.36
N ILE A 542 -9.62 7.53 -2.60
CA ILE A 542 -9.05 8.45 -1.58
C ILE A 542 -10.04 8.64 -0.42
N GLY A 543 -11.33 8.76 -0.74
CA GLY A 543 -12.40 8.88 0.25
C GLY A 543 -12.45 7.70 1.22
N SER A 544 -12.27 6.48 0.74
CA SER A 544 -12.26 5.30 1.61
C SER A 544 -11.13 5.32 2.64
N THR A 545 -9.93 5.75 2.24
CA THR A 545 -8.77 5.89 3.13
C THR A 545 -8.94 7.09 4.06
N PHE A 546 -9.45 8.21 3.54
CA PHE A 546 -9.75 9.42 4.32
C PHE A 546 -10.76 9.14 5.43
N LEU A 547 -11.91 8.57 5.11
CA LEU A 547 -12.97 8.25 6.08
C LEU A 547 -12.52 7.18 7.08
N SER A 548 -11.61 6.27 6.67
CA SER A 548 -11.00 5.31 7.59
C SER A 548 -10.05 5.98 8.58
N ALA A 549 -9.26 6.98 8.15
CA ALA A 549 -8.24 7.61 8.98
C ALA A 549 -8.81 8.74 9.86
N MET A 550 -9.76 9.52 9.33
CA MET A 550 -10.41 10.63 10.02
C MET A 550 -11.03 10.17 11.36
N PRO A 551 -10.89 10.94 12.45
CA PRO A 551 -11.60 10.65 13.69
C PRO A 551 -13.13 10.70 13.52
N GLU A 552 -13.85 9.95 14.34
CA GLU A 552 -15.32 9.98 14.36
C GLU A 552 -15.86 11.36 14.72
N GLY A 553 -16.99 11.74 14.13
CA GLY A 553 -17.71 12.98 14.44
C GLY A 553 -17.37 14.20 13.56
N TYR A 554 -16.38 14.10 12.67
CA TYR A 554 -16.04 15.19 11.74
C TYR A 554 -16.74 15.12 10.37
N ILE A 555 -17.18 13.93 9.95
CA ILE A 555 -17.91 13.73 8.69
C ILE A 555 -19.26 13.08 9.00
N SER A 556 -20.34 13.74 8.60
CA SER A 556 -21.73 13.36 8.87
C SER A 556 -22.21 12.20 7.99
N SER A 557 -21.84 12.20 6.70
CA SER A 557 -22.10 11.10 5.78
C SER A 557 -21.19 11.17 4.55
N ALA A 558 -21.08 10.07 3.81
CA ALA A 558 -20.29 10.03 2.60
C ALA A 558 -20.93 9.26 1.44
N GLU A 559 -20.70 9.75 0.23
CA GLU A 559 -20.97 9.08 -1.05
C GLU A 559 -19.63 8.69 -1.71
N LEU A 560 -19.43 7.40 -1.96
CA LEU A 560 -18.31 6.89 -2.74
C LEU A 560 -18.83 6.38 -4.09
N ASN A 561 -18.89 7.27 -5.07
CA ASN A 561 -19.51 7.00 -6.36
C ASN A 561 -18.51 6.37 -7.33
N VAL A 562 -18.89 5.25 -7.96
CA VAL A 562 -18.07 4.46 -8.91
C VAL A 562 -16.65 4.19 -8.40
N THR A 563 -16.52 3.98 -7.09
CA THR A 563 -15.26 3.60 -6.47
C THR A 563 -14.96 2.12 -6.65
N GLY A 564 -13.71 1.72 -6.45
CA GLY A 564 -13.23 0.36 -6.59
C GLY A 564 -12.35 -0.07 -5.41
N GLY A 565 -11.52 -1.08 -5.65
CA GLY A 565 -10.57 -1.64 -4.70
C GLY A 565 -9.77 -2.76 -5.37
N GLY A 566 -8.75 -3.29 -4.71
CA GLY A 566 -7.81 -4.21 -5.35
C GLY A 566 -7.05 -3.51 -6.47
N ILE A 567 -6.43 -2.37 -6.14
CA ILE A 567 -5.94 -1.34 -7.07
C ILE A 567 -5.14 -1.96 -8.22
N ALA A 568 -4.17 -2.83 -7.94
CA ALA A 568 -3.33 -3.43 -8.97
C ALA A 568 -4.14 -4.23 -10.01
N LYS A 569 -5.08 -5.07 -9.56
CA LYS A 569 -5.95 -5.85 -10.45
C LYS A 569 -7.01 -4.98 -11.13
N MET A 570 -7.50 -3.94 -10.45
CA MET A 570 -8.38 -2.95 -11.07
C MET A 570 -7.68 -2.25 -12.24
N LEU A 571 -6.44 -1.80 -12.06
CA LEU A 571 -5.63 -1.16 -13.09
C LEU A 571 -5.29 -2.12 -14.23
N GLU A 572 -4.95 -3.37 -13.90
CA GLU A 572 -4.71 -4.42 -14.90
C GLU A 572 -5.92 -4.63 -15.82
N ASN A 573 -7.14 -4.57 -15.28
CA ASN A 573 -8.37 -4.84 -16.04
C ASN A 573 -9.01 -3.56 -16.61
N SER A 574 -8.38 -2.40 -16.43
CA SER A 574 -8.92 -1.13 -16.93
C SER A 574 -8.53 -0.89 -18.39
N PRO A 575 -9.48 -0.59 -19.29
CA PRO A 575 -9.16 -0.22 -20.67
C PRO A 575 -8.27 1.03 -20.80
N ILE A 576 -8.27 1.89 -19.78
CA ILE A 576 -7.51 3.15 -19.77
C ILE A 576 -6.12 2.93 -19.17
N TYR A 577 -6.00 2.17 -18.07
CA TYR A 577 -4.73 1.99 -17.36
C TYR A 577 -3.93 0.77 -17.80
N ASN A 578 -4.58 -0.27 -18.34
CA ASN A 578 -3.88 -1.45 -18.81
C ASN A 578 -2.79 -1.12 -19.84
N PRO A 579 -2.99 -0.22 -20.84
CA PRO A 579 -1.91 0.17 -21.74
C PRO A 579 -0.66 0.74 -21.04
N ARG A 580 -0.85 1.54 -19.97
CA ARG A 580 0.27 2.08 -19.17
C ARG A 580 1.00 0.98 -18.40
N LEU A 581 0.25 0.07 -17.78
CA LEU A 581 0.81 -1.11 -17.11
C LEU A 581 1.57 -2.02 -18.08
N LEU A 582 1.03 -2.22 -19.29
CA LEU A 582 1.69 -3.01 -20.33
C LEU A 582 2.98 -2.35 -20.83
N ASN A 583 3.02 -1.03 -20.94
CA ASN A 583 4.24 -0.31 -21.31
C ASN A 583 5.32 -0.46 -20.22
N PHE A 584 4.93 -0.31 -18.95
CA PHE A 584 5.81 -0.60 -17.81
C PHE A 584 6.33 -2.05 -17.86
N PHE A 585 5.44 -3.03 -18.06
CA PHE A 585 5.83 -4.43 -18.19
C PHE A 585 6.78 -4.68 -19.36
N ALA A 586 6.56 -4.03 -20.51
CA ALA A 586 7.46 -4.17 -21.65
C ALA A 586 8.88 -3.67 -21.33
N GLY A 587 9.00 -2.56 -20.58
CA GLY A 587 10.28 -2.06 -20.06
C GLY A 587 10.99 -3.06 -19.17
N GLU A 588 10.24 -3.78 -18.33
CA GLU A 588 10.73 -4.82 -17.42
C GLU A 588 10.87 -6.22 -18.06
N GLY A 589 10.60 -6.35 -19.36
CA GLY A 589 10.60 -7.66 -20.05
C GLY A 589 9.52 -8.62 -19.54
N LEU A 590 8.47 -8.10 -18.90
CA LEU A 590 7.30 -8.82 -18.42
C LEU A 590 6.23 -8.92 -19.50
N VAL A 591 5.53 -10.05 -19.53
CA VAL A 591 4.39 -10.28 -20.43
C VAL A 591 3.15 -10.53 -19.58
N GLN A 592 2.07 -9.78 -19.81
CA GLN A 592 0.81 -9.94 -19.06
C GLN A 592 0.32 -11.39 -19.11
N GLY A 593 -0.17 -11.89 -17.97
CA GLY A 593 -0.61 -13.28 -17.81
C GLY A 593 0.52 -14.30 -17.67
N SER A 594 1.79 -13.91 -17.80
CA SER A 594 2.93 -14.75 -17.40
C SER A 594 3.04 -14.81 -15.88
N THR A 595 3.63 -15.90 -15.36
CA THR A 595 3.87 -16.06 -13.90
C THR A 595 4.65 -14.88 -13.31
N ARG A 596 5.65 -14.36 -14.01
CA ARG A 596 6.46 -13.22 -13.54
C ARG A 596 5.66 -11.92 -13.50
N ALA A 597 4.77 -11.69 -14.46
CA ALA A 597 3.87 -10.54 -14.43
C ALA A 597 2.86 -10.65 -13.28
N GLU A 598 2.30 -11.83 -13.02
CA GLU A 598 1.40 -12.05 -11.87
C GLU A 598 2.12 -11.84 -10.52
N GLN A 599 3.39 -12.21 -10.42
CA GLN A 599 4.23 -11.91 -9.26
C GLN A 599 4.45 -10.39 -9.12
N ALA A 600 4.77 -9.68 -10.20
CA ALA A 600 4.90 -8.23 -10.18
C ALA A 600 3.60 -7.54 -9.74
N ILE A 601 2.44 -7.96 -10.26
CA ILE A 601 1.13 -7.44 -9.84
C ILE A 601 0.86 -7.70 -8.35
N SER A 602 1.30 -8.85 -7.85
CA SER A 602 1.15 -9.19 -6.43
C SER A 602 1.97 -8.25 -5.54
N VAL A 603 3.16 -7.86 -5.98
CA VAL A 603 3.99 -6.87 -5.28
C VAL A 603 3.42 -5.45 -5.41
N ILE A 604 2.92 -5.06 -6.59
CA ILE A 604 2.19 -3.79 -6.77
C ILE A 604 1.01 -3.73 -5.80
N SER A 605 0.26 -4.83 -5.66
CA SER A 605 -0.84 -4.94 -4.68
C SER A 605 -0.32 -4.78 -3.25
N ALA A 606 0.81 -5.42 -2.91
CA ALA A 606 1.43 -5.30 -1.59
C ALA A 606 1.80 -3.85 -1.26
N VAL A 607 2.37 -3.10 -2.20
CA VAL A 607 2.68 -1.68 -1.96
C VAL A 607 1.40 -0.86 -1.77
N ALA A 608 0.38 -1.13 -2.59
CA ALA A 608 -0.90 -0.43 -2.55
C ALA A 608 -1.79 -0.78 -1.35
N ASP A 609 -1.58 -1.90 -0.65
CA ASP A 609 -2.48 -2.34 0.43
C ASP A 609 -2.75 -1.26 1.50
N GLY A 610 -1.76 -0.44 1.84
CA GLY A 610 -1.90 0.64 2.82
C GLY A 610 -2.73 1.84 2.36
N ILE A 611 -3.13 1.87 1.08
CA ILE A 611 -4.03 2.86 0.48
C ILE A 611 -5.21 2.20 -0.25
N ASP A 612 -5.33 0.87 -0.22
CA ASP A 612 -6.34 0.14 -0.97
C ASP A 612 -7.68 0.15 -0.24
N PRO A 613 -8.77 0.64 -0.85
CA PRO A 613 -10.10 0.68 -0.23
C PRO A 613 -10.57 -0.63 0.40
N VAL A 614 -10.13 -1.79 -0.12
CA VAL A 614 -10.51 -3.10 0.46
C VAL A 614 -10.08 -3.25 1.91
N ASN A 615 -8.99 -2.59 2.32
CA ASN A 615 -8.48 -2.59 3.69
C ASN A 615 -9.15 -1.54 4.58
N HIS A 616 -9.72 -0.50 3.99
CA HIS A 616 -10.19 0.69 4.73
C HIS A 616 -11.70 0.76 4.87
N ILE A 617 -12.47 0.26 3.89
CA ILE A 617 -13.91 0.51 3.80
C ILE A 617 -14.70 0.01 5.02
N ARG A 618 -14.28 -1.11 5.63
CA ARG A 618 -14.91 -1.63 6.85
C ARG A 618 -14.74 -0.66 8.02
N ARG A 619 -13.54 -0.12 8.20
CA ARG A 619 -13.25 0.84 9.28
C ARG A 619 -13.95 2.18 9.00
N ALA A 620 -13.95 2.64 7.75
CA ALA A 620 -14.67 3.84 7.34
C ALA A 620 -16.18 3.74 7.65
N ALA A 621 -16.82 2.63 7.31
CA ALA A 621 -18.25 2.39 7.54
C ALA A 621 -18.63 2.21 9.03
N GLN A 622 -17.67 1.96 9.91
CA GLN A 622 -17.89 1.97 11.36
C GLN A 622 -17.96 3.39 11.93
N LYS A 623 -17.30 4.34 11.26
CA LYS A 623 -17.16 5.74 11.70
C LYS A 623 -18.20 6.67 11.08
N VAL A 624 -18.53 6.43 9.81
CA VAL A 624 -19.35 7.32 8.99
C VAL A 624 -20.40 6.50 8.23
N PRO A 625 -21.66 6.96 8.14
CA PRO A 625 -22.63 6.38 7.21
C PRO A 625 -22.15 6.57 5.75
N ILE A 626 -21.88 5.46 5.06
CA ILE A 626 -21.37 5.45 3.69
C ILE A 626 -22.40 4.82 2.75
N HIS A 627 -22.71 5.54 1.67
CA HIS A 627 -23.33 4.96 0.49
C HIS A 627 -22.28 4.75 -0.60
N MET A 628 -22.35 3.61 -1.28
CA MET A 628 -21.46 3.27 -2.40
C MET A 628 -22.31 3.11 -3.67
N GLY A 629 -22.29 4.14 -4.52
CA GLY A 629 -22.90 4.07 -5.84
C GLY A 629 -22.13 3.12 -6.76
N ILE A 630 -22.70 1.96 -7.06
CA ILE A 630 -22.20 1.04 -8.09
C ILE A 630 -22.97 1.35 -9.38
N VAL A 631 -22.25 1.59 -10.48
CA VAL A 631 -22.84 1.69 -11.83
C VAL A 631 -22.63 0.39 -12.58
#